data_AF-A0A7S3EBC4-F1
#
_entry.id   AF-A0A7S3EBC4-F1
#
_cell.length_a   1.000
_cell.length_b   1.000
_cell.length_c   1.000
_cell.angle_alpha   90.00
_cell.angle_beta   90.00
_cell.angle_gamma   90.00
#
_symmetry.space_group_name_H-M   'P 1'
#
loop_
_entity.id
_entity.type
_entity.pdbx_description
1 polymer ?
#
loop_
_entity_poly.entity_id
_entity_poly.type
_entity_poly.pdbx_seq_one_letter_code
_entity_poly.pdbx_strand_id
1 'polypeptide(L)'
;MGGENLYSFHEGELIAQGKDGTRRVATKLLPHLGTSIDVAAGRDEFFRERRVVYASSMDEDGYPWVSEVTGPAGFLDAPDEHTAILSGKQTSFLPEDPILTHFRTCSDRRMSIMVMDFEKRIRYRANGNLKVPALDMDLVLDVAEGIPGCPKYIQR
;
A
#
# COMPACT_ATOMS: atom_id res chain seq x y z
N MET A 1 -28.18 -9.91 -6.98
CA MET A 1 -28.48 -8.87 -5.99
C MET A 1 -27.19 -8.11 -5.78
N GLY A 2 -27.17 -6.82 -6.14
CA GLY A 2 -25.96 -6.03 -6.30
C GLY A 2 -25.30 -5.73 -4.96
N GLY A 3 -24.00 -6.02 -4.88
CA GLY A 3 -23.16 -5.51 -3.79
C GLY A 3 -22.98 -4.02 -3.97
N GLU A 4 -23.25 -3.26 -2.91
CA GLU A 4 -22.96 -1.83 -2.87
C GLU A 4 -21.46 -1.62 -3.12
N ASN A 5 -21.15 -0.87 -4.17
CA ASN A 5 -19.78 -0.54 -4.52
C ASN A 5 -19.34 0.59 -3.56
N LEU A 6 -18.69 0.22 -2.45
CA LEU A 6 -18.21 1.15 -1.40
C LEU A 6 -16.98 1.98 -1.83
N TYR A 7 -16.55 1.87 -3.08
CA TYR A 7 -15.40 2.60 -3.61
C TYR A 7 -15.75 4.01 -4.09
N SER A 8 -15.17 5.01 -3.42
CA SER A 8 -15.16 6.41 -3.84
C SER A 8 -13.74 6.87 -4.09
N PHE A 9 -13.51 7.55 -5.23
CA PHE A 9 -12.22 8.19 -5.50
C PHE A 9 -11.94 9.30 -4.49
N HIS A 10 -10.66 9.45 -4.11
CA HIS A 10 -10.22 10.57 -3.30
C HIS A 10 -10.30 11.88 -4.09
N GLU A 11 -10.44 13.02 -3.40
CA GLU A 11 -10.54 14.34 -4.03
C GLU A 11 -9.36 14.63 -4.97
N GLY A 12 -8.13 14.31 -4.55
CA GLY A 12 -6.94 14.45 -5.38
C GLY A 12 -6.99 13.63 -6.67
N GLU A 13 -7.55 12.41 -6.61
CA GLU A 13 -7.73 11.56 -7.78
C GLU A 13 -8.79 12.15 -8.73
N LEU A 14 -9.89 12.67 -8.20
CA LEU A 14 -10.94 13.33 -8.99
C LEU A 14 -10.44 14.61 -9.68
N ILE A 15 -9.57 15.36 -9.02
CA ILE A 15 -8.89 16.54 -9.57
C ILE A 15 -7.95 16.13 -10.70
N ALA A 16 -7.06 15.15 -10.45
CA ALA A 16 -6.11 14.67 -11.46
C ALA A 16 -6.82 14.09 -12.69
N GLN A 17 -7.83 13.25 -12.49
CA GLN A 17 -8.65 12.66 -13.56
C GLN A 17 -9.44 13.73 -14.33
N GLY A 18 -9.84 14.82 -13.67
CA GLY A 18 -10.51 15.96 -14.29
C GLY A 18 -9.58 16.73 -15.24
N LYS A 19 -8.32 16.91 -14.85
CA LYS A 19 -7.30 17.59 -15.67
C LYS A 19 -6.92 16.80 -16.92
N ASP A 20 -6.90 15.47 -16.83
CA ASP A 20 -6.49 14.58 -17.93
C ASP A 20 -7.69 13.99 -18.73
N GLY A 21 -8.93 14.36 -18.36
CA GLY A 21 -10.14 13.83 -19.00
C GLY A 21 -10.35 12.32 -18.82
N THR A 22 -9.61 11.68 -17.91
CA THR A 22 -9.58 10.21 -17.72
C THR A 22 -10.68 9.68 -16.80
N ARG A 23 -11.56 10.54 -16.27
CA ARG A 23 -12.68 10.16 -15.39
C ARG A 23 -13.46 8.95 -15.90
N ARG A 24 -13.83 8.92 -17.18
CA ARG A 24 -14.60 7.81 -17.78
C ARG A 24 -13.82 6.49 -17.78
N VAL A 25 -12.50 6.54 -17.93
CA VAL A 25 -11.63 5.35 -17.85
C VAL A 25 -11.49 4.91 -16.39
N ALA A 26 -11.30 5.86 -15.46
CA ALA A 26 -11.24 5.58 -14.04
C ALA A 26 -12.52 4.89 -13.52
N THR A 27 -13.70 5.38 -13.90
CA THR A 27 -14.99 4.74 -13.54
C THR A 27 -15.08 3.29 -14.02
N LYS A 28 -14.50 2.95 -15.19
CA LYS A 28 -14.48 1.57 -15.69
C LYS A 28 -13.53 0.66 -14.92
N LEU A 29 -12.55 1.23 -14.21
CA LEU A 29 -11.60 0.48 -13.41
C LEU A 29 -12.10 0.20 -11.99
N LEU A 30 -13.12 0.93 -11.51
CA LEU A 30 -13.73 0.74 -10.18
C LEU A 30 -14.02 -0.74 -9.83
N PRO A 31 -14.55 -1.60 -10.73
CA PRO A 31 -14.81 -3.01 -10.40
C PRO A 31 -13.54 -3.84 -10.12
N HIS A 32 -12.36 -3.31 -10.43
CA HIS A 32 -11.06 -3.97 -10.19
C HIS A 32 -10.36 -3.43 -8.93
N LEU A 33 -10.96 -2.43 -8.26
CA LEU A 33 -10.56 -2.00 -6.93
C LEU A 33 -11.26 -2.92 -5.92
N GLY A 34 -10.51 -3.59 -5.06
CA GLY A 34 -11.05 -4.53 -4.07
C GLY A 34 -10.82 -4.04 -2.65
N THR A 35 -11.71 -4.38 -1.71
CA THR A 35 -11.62 -4.03 -0.26
C THR A 35 -10.59 -4.85 0.51
N SER A 36 -9.81 -5.64 -0.20
CA SER A 36 -8.86 -6.54 0.38
C SER A 36 -7.69 -6.76 -0.58
N ILE A 37 -6.56 -7.17 -0.02
CA ILE A 37 -5.51 -7.75 -0.82
C ILE A 37 -6.05 -9.14 -1.23
N ASP A 38 -6.39 -9.37 -2.51
CA ASP A 38 -6.82 -10.68 -3.07
C ASP A 38 -5.87 -11.89 -2.80
N VAL A 39 -6.04 -12.60 -1.67
CA VAL A 39 -5.14 -13.68 -1.18
C VAL A 39 -5.31 -14.97 -1.98
N ALA A 40 -5.00 -14.92 -3.27
CA ALA A 40 -4.89 -16.13 -4.08
C ALA A 40 -3.67 -16.97 -3.65
N ALA A 41 -3.79 -18.30 -3.76
CA ALA A 41 -2.72 -19.24 -3.45
C ALA A 41 -1.42 -18.87 -4.18
N GLY A 42 -0.31 -18.74 -3.44
CA GLY A 42 1.02 -18.38 -3.94
C GLY A 42 1.38 -16.89 -3.80
N ARG A 43 0.43 -16.03 -3.44
CA ARG A 43 0.72 -14.61 -3.21
C ARG A 43 1.32 -14.33 -1.82
N ASP A 44 1.02 -15.13 -0.82
CA ASP A 44 1.64 -14.99 0.52
C ASP A 44 3.15 -15.21 0.42
N GLU A 45 3.56 -16.20 -0.38
CA GLU A 45 4.95 -16.42 -0.75
C GLU A 45 5.51 -15.22 -1.52
N PHE A 46 4.74 -14.62 -2.45
CA PHE A 46 5.15 -13.37 -3.08
C PHE A 46 5.48 -12.29 -2.06
N PHE A 47 4.62 -11.99 -1.08
CA PHE A 47 4.90 -10.96 -0.06
C PHE A 47 6.13 -11.32 0.78
N ARG A 48 6.24 -12.58 1.23
CA ARG A 48 7.35 -13.07 2.06
C ARG A 48 8.69 -13.09 1.33
N GLU A 49 8.71 -13.32 0.02
CA GLU A 49 9.95 -13.28 -0.76
C GLU A 49 10.50 -11.87 -0.97
N ARG A 50 9.70 -10.83 -0.75
CA ARG A 50 10.14 -9.46 -1.00
C ARG A 50 11.22 -9.07 -0.01
N ARG A 51 12.09 -8.17 -0.48
CA ARG A 51 13.14 -7.52 0.31
C ARG A 51 13.03 -5.99 0.33
N VAL A 52 12.08 -5.47 -0.45
CA VAL A 52 11.81 -4.04 -0.60
C VAL A 52 10.30 -3.86 -0.72
N VAL A 53 9.78 -2.86 -0.02
CA VAL A 53 8.41 -2.36 -0.11
C VAL A 53 8.45 -0.85 0.01
N TYR A 54 7.54 -0.15 -0.67
CA TYR A 54 7.40 1.28 -0.52
C TYR A 54 6.23 1.56 0.40
N ALA A 55 6.49 2.23 1.52
CA ALA A 55 5.46 2.62 2.48
C ALA A 55 5.17 4.11 2.34
N SER A 56 3.92 4.51 2.53
CA SER A 56 3.52 5.91 2.55
C SER A 56 2.92 6.33 3.88
N SER A 57 3.01 7.62 4.17
CA SER A 57 2.33 8.29 5.26
C SER A 57 1.87 9.68 4.84
N MET A 58 1.14 10.35 5.73
CA MET A 58 0.85 11.78 5.64
C MET A 58 1.66 12.50 6.71
N ASP A 59 2.20 13.67 6.39
CA ASP A 59 2.73 14.58 7.42
C ASP A 59 1.60 15.36 8.11
N GLU A 60 1.97 16.25 9.05
CA GLU A 60 1.01 17.07 9.80
C GLU A 60 0.25 18.09 8.93
N ASP A 61 0.83 18.50 7.81
CA ASP A 61 0.22 19.42 6.85
C ASP A 61 -0.67 18.68 5.84
N GLY A 62 -0.71 17.34 5.89
CA GLY A 62 -1.48 16.50 5.00
C GLY A 62 -0.85 16.30 3.62
N TYR A 63 0.47 16.47 3.50
CA TYR A 63 1.20 16.06 2.29
C TYR A 63 1.57 14.58 2.35
N PRO A 64 1.46 13.85 1.22
CA PRO A 64 1.86 12.46 1.15
C PRO A 64 3.38 12.32 1.06
N TRP A 65 3.91 11.40 1.84
CA TRP A 65 5.31 10.98 1.82
C TRP A 65 5.42 9.50 1.46
N VAL A 66 6.51 9.12 0.80
CA VAL A 66 6.80 7.74 0.42
C VAL A 66 8.25 7.43 0.74
N SER A 67 8.46 6.27 1.32
CA SER A 67 9.74 5.80 1.79
C SER A 67 10.01 4.40 1.30
N GLU A 68 11.27 4.13 0.96
CA GLU A 68 11.73 2.77 0.70
C GLU A 68 11.99 2.07 2.02
N VAL A 69 11.42 0.87 2.14
CA VAL A 69 11.50 0.04 3.32
C VAL A 69 12.08 -1.30 2.93
N THR A 70 13.18 -1.69 3.57
CA THR A 70 13.95 -2.88 3.20
C THR A 70 14.01 -3.90 4.33
N GLY A 71 14.25 -5.16 3.99
CA GLY A 71 14.41 -6.23 4.97
C GLY A 71 14.78 -7.58 4.34
N PRO A 72 15.14 -8.59 5.15
CA PRO A 72 15.31 -9.96 4.67
C PRO A 72 13.98 -10.56 4.19
N ALA A 73 14.01 -11.63 3.40
CA ALA A 73 12.79 -12.37 3.09
C ALA A 73 12.07 -12.79 4.39
N GLY A 74 10.76 -12.58 4.43
CA GLY A 74 9.90 -12.75 5.60
C GLY A 74 9.65 -11.48 6.41
N PHE A 75 10.33 -10.36 6.12
CA PHE A 75 10.07 -9.09 6.82
C PHE A 75 8.70 -8.50 6.49
N LEU A 76 8.13 -8.85 5.33
CA LEU A 76 6.82 -8.46 4.88
C LEU A 76 5.93 -9.71 4.82
N ASP A 77 4.77 -9.65 5.47
CA ASP A 77 3.78 -10.72 5.46
C ASP A 77 2.38 -10.16 5.19
N ALA A 78 1.51 -11.00 4.64
CA ALA A 78 0.10 -10.70 4.44
C ALA A 78 -0.70 -11.94 4.84
N PRO A 79 -0.94 -12.16 6.15
CA PRO A 79 -1.49 -13.41 6.67
C PRO A 79 -2.95 -13.63 6.25
N ASP A 80 -3.65 -12.56 5.87
CA ASP A 80 -5.01 -12.56 5.37
C ASP A 80 -5.23 -11.39 4.41
N GLU A 81 -6.45 -11.26 3.92
CA GLU A 81 -6.81 -10.30 2.88
C GLU A 81 -6.92 -8.85 3.40
N HIS A 82 -6.97 -8.68 4.72
CA HIS A 82 -7.17 -7.38 5.36
C HIS A 82 -5.96 -6.90 6.14
N THR A 83 -4.87 -7.67 6.15
CA THR A 83 -3.71 -7.38 7.00
C THR A 83 -2.42 -7.46 6.20
N ALA A 84 -1.59 -6.43 6.30
CA ALA A 84 -0.18 -6.51 5.92
C ALA A 84 0.71 -6.13 7.12
N ILE A 85 1.81 -6.86 7.28
CA ILE A 85 2.70 -6.75 8.43
C ILE A 85 4.13 -6.49 7.94
N LEU A 86 4.75 -5.43 8.44
CA LEU A 86 6.19 -5.20 8.32
C LEU A 86 6.85 -5.47 9.68
N SER A 87 7.81 -6.38 9.73
CA SER A 87 8.45 -6.72 11.01
C SER A 87 9.38 -5.62 11.47
N GLY A 88 9.04 -4.88 12.53
CA GLY A 88 9.82 -3.72 12.97
C GLY A 88 11.29 -4.04 13.28
N LYS A 89 11.56 -5.27 13.76
CA LYS A 89 12.92 -5.74 14.07
C LYS A 89 13.78 -6.04 12.84
N GLN A 90 13.15 -6.40 11.73
CA GLN A 90 13.83 -6.80 10.50
C GLN A 90 13.81 -5.68 9.45
N THR A 91 12.95 -4.69 9.66
CA THR A 91 12.75 -3.56 8.77
C THR A 91 13.89 -2.56 8.91
N SER A 92 14.37 -2.05 7.77
CA SER A 92 15.35 -0.97 7.68
C SER A 92 14.79 0.14 6.81
N PHE A 93 14.78 1.34 7.36
CA PHE A 93 14.43 2.59 6.66
C PHE A 93 15.71 3.35 6.31
N LEU A 94 15.60 4.35 5.44
CA LEU A 94 16.70 5.28 5.23
C LEU A 94 17.06 6.00 6.54
N PRO A 95 18.34 6.37 6.75
CA PRO A 95 18.70 7.26 7.85
C PRO A 95 17.88 8.54 7.79
N GLU A 96 17.30 8.94 8.93
CA GLU A 96 16.48 10.16 9.05
C GLU A 96 15.23 10.19 8.15
N ASP A 97 14.73 9.03 7.74
CA ASP A 97 13.52 8.93 6.93
C ASP A 97 12.32 9.61 7.63
N PRO A 98 11.70 10.64 7.02
CA PRO A 98 10.58 11.38 7.63
C PRO A 98 9.40 10.50 8.03
N ILE A 99 9.20 9.37 7.33
CA ILE A 99 8.08 8.45 7.62
C ILE A 99 8.13 7.91 9.06
N LEU A 100 9.33 7.79 9.63
CA LEU A 100 9.53 7.33 11.00
C LEU A 100 8.94 8.32 12.01
N THR A 101 9.13 9.61 11.75
CA THR A 101 8.54 10.68 12.56
C THR A 101 7.04 10.67 12.38
N HIS A 102 6.54 10.59 11.13
CA HIS A 102 5.11 10.61 10.84
C HIS A 102 4.38 9.46 11.55
N PHE A 103 4.92 8.25 11.49
CA PHE A 103 4.34 7.11 12.21
C PHE A 103 4.28 7.36 13.71
N ARG A 104 5.25 8.02 14.33
CA ARG A 104 5.24 8.28 15.78
C ARG A 104 4.33 9.45 16.17
N THR A 105 4.36 10.55 15.44
CA THR A 105 3.82 11.84 15.90
C THR A 105 2.50 12.22 15.23
N CYS A 106 2.26 11.82 13.99
CA CYS A 106 1.06 12.22 13.28
C CYS A 106 -0.17 11.49 13.82
N SER A 107 -1.26 12.24 13.98
CA SER A 107 -2.57 11.70 14.34
C SER A 107 -3.23 10.93 13.19
N ASP A 108 -2.91 11.33 11.95
CA ASP A 108 -3.32 10.62 10.76
C ASP A 108 -2.56 9.29 10.64
N ARG A 109 -3.32 8.20 10.61
CA ARG A 109 -2.80 6.83 10.53
C ARG A 109 -2.89 6.24 9.14
N ARG A 110 -3.31 7.01 8.13
CA ARG A 110 -3.36 6.53 6.75
C ARG A 110 -1.97 6.10 6.31
N MET A 111 -1.91 4.87 5.84
CA MET A 111 -0.71 4.24 5.33
C MET A 111 -1.07 3.51 4.06
N SER A 112 -0.10 3.41 3.14
CA SER A 112 -0.22 2.52 2.00
C SER A 112 1.09 1.80 1.80
N ILE A 113 1.02 0.59 1.25
CA ILE A 113 2.19 -0.16 0.80
C ILE A 113 2.09 -0.42 -0.69
N MET A 114 3.24 -0.37 -1.36
CA MET A 114 3.39 -0.80 -2.74
C MET A 114 4.52 -1.82 -2.84
N VAL A 115 4.15 -2.99 -3.32
CA VAL A 115 5.03 -4.15 -3.46
C VAL A 115 5.17 -4.48 -4.92
N MET A 116 6.39 -4.71 -5.41
CA MET A 116 6.67 -4.89 -6.83
C MET A 116 7.55 -6.11 -7.11
N ASP A 117 7.38 -6.64 -8.30
CA ASP A 117 8.25 -7.61 -8.95
C ASP A 117 8.47 -7.17 -10.39
N PHE A 118 9.69 -6.74 -10.69
CA PHE A 118 10.04 -6.26 -12.03
C PHE A 118 10.11 -7.40 -13.05
N GLU A 119 10.54 -8.59 -12.64
CA GLU A 119 10.69 -9.75 -13.53
C GLU A 119 9.32 -10.31 -13.95
N LYS A 120 8.45 -10.53 -12.95
CA LYS A 120 7.07 -11.00 -13.13
C LYS A 120 6.13 -9.85 -13.58
N ARG A 121 6.59 -8.60 -13.54
CA ARG A 121 5.82 -7.38 -13.83
C ARG A 121 4.54 -7.28 -13.00
N ILE A 122 4.62 -7.64 -11.73
CA ILE A 122 3.50 -7.60 -10.80
C ILE A 122 3.73 -6.42 -9.86
N ARG A 123 2.66 -5.68 -9.56
CA ARG A 123 2.65 -4.75 -8.43
C ARG A 123 1.35 -4.91 -7.64
N TYR A 124 1.45 -4.85 -6.33
CA TYR A 124 0.31 -4.79 -5.41
C TYR A 124 0.38 -3.47 -4.65
N ARG A 125 -0.74 -2.75 -4.62
CA ARG A 125 -0.93 -1.61 -3.73
C ARG A 125 -1.99 -1.97 -2.69
N ALA A 126 -1.73 -1.66 -1.43
CA ALA A 126 -2.73 -1.75 -0.37
C ALA A 126 -2.76 -0.42 0.39
N ASN A 127 -3.94 0.14 0.57
CA ASN A 127 -4.19 1.36 1.33
C ASN A 127 -5.00 1.00 2.58
N GLY A 128 -4.75 1.70 3.68
CA GLY A 128 -5.37 1.38 4.95
C GLY A 128 -4.91 2.28 6.08
N ASN A 129 -4.99 1.77 7.31
CA ASN A 129 -4.55 2.48 8.50
C ASN A 129 -3.51 1.68 9.28
N LEU A 130 -2.47 2.36 9.75
CA LEU A 130 -1.48 1.81 10.67
C LEU A 130 -2.10 1.63 12.06
N LYS A 131 -2.16 0.39 12.56
CA LYS A 131 -2.74 0.07 13.88
C LYS A 131 -1.77 0.27 15.04
N VAL A 132 -0.47 0.04 14.82
CA VAL A 132 0.54 0.07 15.88
C VAL A 132 1.77 0.87 15.40
N PRO A 133 1.96 2.11 15.87
CA PRO A 133 3.06 2.98 15.45
C PRO A 133 4.37 2.81 16.25
N ALA A 134 4.66 1.61 16.74
CA ALA A 134 5.91 1.35 17.46
C ALA A 134 6.91 0.70 16.49
N LEU A 135 7.95 1.43 16.08
CA LEU A 135 8.91 1.00 15.05
C LEU A 135 9.78 -0.20 15.46
N ASP A 136 9.83 -0.50 16.75
CA ASP A 136 10.42 -1.71 17.35
C ASP A 136 9.44 -2.89 17.43
N MET A 137 8.16 -2.63 17.17
CA MET A 137 7.09 -3.60 17.01
C MET A 137 6.75 -3.75 15.52
N ASP A 138 5.96 -4.76 15.20
CA ASP A 138 5.50 -4.94 13.83
C ASP A 138 4.56 -3.79 13.44
N LEU A 139 4.82 -3.19 12.27
CA LEU A 139 3.92 -2.21 11.67
C LEU A 139 2.80 -2.96 10.99
N VAL A 140 1.58 -2.83 11.53
CA VAL A 140 0.41 -3.54 11.03
C VAL A 140 -0.50 -2.58 10.27
N LEU A 141 -0.65 -2.84 8.98
CA LEU A 141 -1.60 -2.17 8.10
C LEU A 141 -2.92 -2.93 8.09
N ASP A 142 -3.99 -2.25 8.54
CA ASP A 142 -5.37 -2.67 8.36
C ASP A 142 -5.87 -2.17 7.01
N VAL A 143 -5.96 -3.09 6.06
CA VAL A 143 -6.19 -2.83 4.64
C VAL A 143 -7.67 -2.50 4.42
N ALA A 144 -7.92 -1.30 3.93
CA ALA A 144 -9.23 -0.84 3.50
C ALA A 144 -9.43 -1.02 1.99
N GLU A 145 -8.33 -1.01 1.22
CA GLU A 145 -8.36 -1.12 -0.24
C GLU A 145 -7.10 -1.83 -0.74
N GLY A 146 -7.28 -2.92 -1.49
CA GLY A 146 -6.25 -3.61 -2.25
C GLY A 146 -6.46 -3.43 -3.75
N ILE A 147 -5.38 -3.07 -4.44
CA ILE A 147 -5.40 -2.82 -5.88
C ILE A 147 -4.30 -3.66 -6.53
N PRO A 148 -4.67 -4.73 -7.24
CA PRO A 148 -3.74 -5.39 -8.15
C PRO A 148 -3.38 -4.41 -9.27
N GLY A 149 -2.10 -4.09 -9.42
CA GLY A 149 -1.67 -3.12 -10.40
C GLY A 149 -1.60 -3.68 -11.82
N CYS A 150 -1.86 -2.81 -12.81
CA CYS A 150 -1.73 -3.15 -14.22
C CYS A 150 -0.24 -3.31 -14.62
N PRO A 151 0.18 -4.45 -15.22
CA PRO A 151 1.58 -4.71 -15.55
C PRO A 151 2.14 -3.81 -16.67
N LYS A 152 1.27 -3.09 -17.41
CA LYS A 152 1.56 -2.41 -18.68
C LYS A 152 2.78 -1.47 -18.65
N TYR A 153 3.12 -0.89 -17.50
CA TYR A 153 4.20 0.11 -17.37
C TYR A 153 5.40 -0.34 -16.52
N ILE A 154 5.45 -1.60 -16.09
CA ILE A 154 6.64 -2.14 -15.41
C ILE A 154 7.60 -2.62 -16.50
N GLN A 155 8.68 -1.86 -16.72
CA GLN A 155 9.74 -2.18 -17.68
C GLN A 155 10.73 -3.18 -17.07
N ARG A 156 11.39 -3.95 -17.94
CA ARG A 156 12.48 -4.87 -17.60
C ARG A 156 13.83 -4.23 -17.85
#